data_AF-A0A5B7G1L2-F1
#
_entry.id   AF-A0A5B7G1L2-F1
#
_cell.length_a   1.000
_cell.length_b   1.000
_cell.length_c   1.000
_cell.angle_alpha   90.00
_cell.angle_beta   90.00
_cell.angle_gamma   90.00
#
_symmetry.space_group_name_H-M   'P 1'
#
loop_
_entity.id
_entity.type
_entity.pdbx_description
1 polymer ?
#
loop_
_entity_poly.entity_id
_entity_poly.type
_entity_poly.pdbx_seq_one_letter_code
_entity_poly.pdbx_strand_id
1 'polypeptide(L)'
;MPRFFAGVKVLPSLLHGDLWIGNSAETPQGPVLFDPGVFYGHHEYESAVSPLVPPGFGESFWAEYHAAIPKAPGWAARQKLYRLFHKFNQWNHFGLQYQSACVKLMRELCG
;
A
#
# COMPACT_ATOMS: atom_id res chain seq x y z
N MET A 1 -2.92 5.66 17.86
CA MET A 1 -3.03 4.59 16.85
C MET A 1 -4.28 3.68 16.91
N PRO A 2 -5.09 3.62 17.98
CA PRO A 2 -6.37 2.88 17.94
C PRO A 2 -7.43 3.49 17.00
N ARG A 3 -7.42 4.82 16.81
CA ARG A 3 -8.49 5.55 16.09
C ARG A 3 -8.72 5.11 14.63
N PHE A 4 -7.66 4.73 13.92
CA PHE A 4 -7.74 4.39 12.49
C PHE A 4 -8.43 3.03 12.22
N PHE A 5 -8.48 2.18 13.25
CA PHE A 5 -9.01 0.82 13.18
C PHE A 5 -10.26 0.64 14.05
N ALA A 6 -10.75 1.71 14.67
CA ALA A 6 -11.98 1.67 15.46
C ALA A 6 -13.16 1.22 14.59
N GLY A 7 -13.87 0.18 15.03
CA GLY A 7 -15.02 -0.37 14.32
C GLY A 7 -14.67 -1.18 13.06
N VAL A 8 -13.39 -1.43 12.78
CA VAL A 8 -12.95 -2.21 11.62
C VAL A 8 -12.51 -3.59 12.04
N LYS A 9 -13.10 -4.63 11.43
CA LYS A 9 -12.62 -6.01 11.56
C LYS A 9 -11.50 -6.24 10.55
N VAL A 10 -10.26 -6.32 11.04
CA VAL A 10 -9.11 -6.69 10.22
C VAL A 10 -9.00 -8.20 10.15
N LEU A 11 -9.07 -8.76 8.94
CA LEU A 11 -8.80 -10.17 8.68
C LEU A 11 -7.42 -10.32 8.06
N PRO A 12 -6.60 -11.29 8.51
CA PRO A 12 -5.30 -11.54 7.92
C PRO A 12 -5.46 -12.01 6.47
N SER A 13 -4.79 -11.32 5.57
CA SER A 13 -4.68 -11.62 4.15
C SER A 13 -3.22 -11.91 3.83
N LEU A 14 -2.96 -12.86 2.94
CA LEU A 14 -1.61 -13.07 2.40
C LEU A 14 -1.28 -11.90 1.47
N LEU A 15 -0.25 -11.14 1.81
CA LEU A 15 0.18 -9.95 1.06
C LEU A 15 1.45 -10.24 0.28
N HIS A 16 1.58 -9.61 -0.89
CA HIS A 16 2.84 -9.58 -1.64
C HIS A 16 3.87 -8.74 -0.88
N GLY A 17 3.44 -7.63 -0.28
CA GLY A 17 4.27 -6.80 0.60
C GLY A 17 5.09 -5.74 -0.13
N ASP A 18 5.31 -5.91 -1.43
CA ASP A 18 5.96 -4.94 -2.31
C ASP A 18 5.30 -4.92 -3.71
N LEU A 19 3.97 -4.85 -3.78
CA LEU A 19 3.23 -4.96 -5.05
C LEU A 19 3.19 -3.64 -5.84
N TRP A 20 4.07 -3.48 -6.80
CA TRP A 20 4.03 -2.37 -7.76
C TRP A 20 4.33 -2.88 -9.17
N ILE A 21 4.16 -2.03 -10.19
CA ILE A 21 4.28 -2.45 -11.60
C ILE A 21 5.63 -3.11 -11.89
N GLY A 22 6.71 -2.65 -11.25
CA GLY A 22 8.06 -3.17 -11.44
C GLY A 22 8.23 -4.60 -10.93
N ASN A 23 7.35 -5.07 -10.04
CA ASN A 23 7.31 -6.41 -9.47
C ASN A 23 6.18 -7.26 -10.06
N SER A 24 5.66 -6.87 -11.23
CA SER A 24 4.59 -7.57 -11.93
C SER A 24 4.89 -7.66 -13.43
N ALA A 25 4.44 -8.75 -14.06
CA ALA A 25 4.48 -8.91 -15.50
C ALA A 25 3.27 -9.72 -15.98
N GLU A 26 3.11 -9.81 -17.30
CA GLU A 26 2.08 -10.63 -17.93
C GLU A 26 2.72 -11.71 -18.79
N THR A 27 2.16 -12.90 -18.71
CA THR A 27 2.54 -14.06 -19.54
C THR A 27 1.32 -14.53 -20.33
N PRO A 28 1.49 -15.39 -21.35
CA PRO A 28 0.35 -16.00 -22.03
C PRO A 28 -0.60 -16.80 -21.11
N GLN A 29 -0.15 -17.17 -19.90
CA GLN A 29 -0.94 -17.89 -18.90
C GLN A 29 -1.61 -16.94 -17.88
N GLY A 30 -1.32 -15.64 -17.92
CA GLY A 30 -1.86 -14.64 -17.01
C GLY A 30 -0.79 -13.81 -16.29
N PRO A 31 -1.20 -13.01 -15.29
CA PRO A 31 -0.30 -12.14 -14.54
C PRO A 31 0.64 -12.95 -13.64
N VAL A 32 1.87 -12.48 -13.53
CA VAL A 32 2.90 -13.01 -12.64
C VAL A 32 3.42 -11.91 -11.73
N LEU A 33 3.70 -12.25 -10.48
CA LEU A 33 4.25 -11.36 -9.46
C LEU A 33 5.60 -11.92 -9.00
N PHE A 34 6.55 -11.04 -8.70
CA PHE A 34 7.91 -11.42 -8.30
C PHE A 34 8.50 -10.45 -7.27
N ASP A 35 9.63 -10.82 -6.68
CA ASP A 35 10.31 -10.09 -5.60
C ASP A 35 9.42 -9.73 -4.39
N PRO A 36 8.75 -10.72 -3.77
CA PRO A 36 7.80 -10.41 -2.71
C PRO A 36 8.47 -10.22 -1.34
N GLY A 37 7.89 -9.34 -0.53
CA GLY A 37 8.13 -9.22 0.91
C GLY A 37 6.97 -9.82 1.70
N VAL A 38 6.66 -11.11 1.49
CA VAL A 38 5.40 -11.75 1.92
C VAL A 38 5.17 -11.71 3.43
N PHE A 39 3.95 -11.34 3.84
CA PHE A 39 3.48 -11.52 5.21
C PHE A 39 1.94 -11.60 5.27
N TYR A 40 1.41 -12.02 6.41
CA TYR A 40 -0.02 -11.92 6.70
C TYR A 40 -0.33 -10.56 7.33
N GLY A 41 -1.22 -9.79 6.71
CA GLY A 41 -1.58 -8.45 7.18
C GLY A 41 -2.96 -7.99 6.75
N HIS A 42 -3.23 -6.70 6.90
CA HIS A 42 -4.47 -6.10 6.41
C HIS A 42 -4.37 -5.86 4.90
N HIS A 43 -5.33 -6.35 4.11
CA HIS A 43 -5.34 -6.20 2.64
C HIS A 43 -5.16 -4.76 2.14
N GLU A 44 -5.63 -3.76 2.90
CA GLU A 44 -5.44 -2.35 2.56
C GLU A 44 -3.97 -1.91 2.51
N TYR A 45 -3.03 -2.68 3.10
CA TYR A 45 -1.60 -2.42 2.98
C TYR A 45 -1.15 -2.43 1.51
N GLU A 46 -1.63 -3.38 0.72
CA GLU A 46 -1.16 -3.60 -0.66
C GLU A 46 -1.44 -2.39 -1.57
N SER A 47 -2.57 -1.72 -1.39
CA SER A 47 -2.93 -0.55 -2.20
C SER A 47 -2.12 0.71 -1.86
N ALA A 48 -1.36 0.69 -0.75
CA ALA A 48 -0.67 1.87 -0.26
C ALA A 48 0.59 2.21 -1.06
N VAL A 49 1.18 1.25 -1.77
CA VAL A 49 2.39 1.48 -2.59
C VAL A 49 2.08 2.13 -3.94
N SER A 50 0.88 1.92 -4.50
CA SER A 50 0.49 2.39 -5.84
C SER A 50 0.75 3.87 -6.15
N PRO A 51 0.52 4.85 -5.24
CA PRO A 51 0.78 6.26 -5.53
C PRO A 51 2.24 6.68 -5.28
N LEU A 52 3.12 5.77 -4.83
CA LEU A 52 4.51 6.08 -4.48
C LEU A 52 5.51 5.76 -5.57
N VAL A 53 5.16 4.90 -6.53
CA VAL A 53 6.05 4.42 -7.59
C VAL A 53 5.34 4.53 -8.95
N PRO A 54 5.61 5.58 -9.72
CA PRO A 54 5.07 5.73 -11.07
C PRO A 54 5.87 4.87 -12.08
N PRO A 55 5.22 4.23 -13.07
CA PRO A 55 3.77 4.15 -13.25
C PRO A 55 3.14 3.16 -12.25
N GLY A 56 1.96 3.50 -11.73
CA GLY A 56 1.18 2.58 -10.88
C GLY A 56 0.22 1.72 -11.69
N PHE A 57 -0.47 0.78 -11.03
CA PHE A 57 -1.62 0.11 -11.65
C PHE A 57 -2.70 1.12 -12.03
N GLY A 58 -3.32 0.92 -13.20
CA GLY A 58 -4.35 1.80 -13.74
C GLY A 58 -5.65 1.79 -12.93
N GLU A 59 -6.53 2.74 -13.23
CA GLU A 59 -7.83 2.86 -12.55
C GLU A 59 -8.70 1.61 -12.70
N SER A 60 -8.64 0.93 -13.85
CA SER A 60 -9.39 -0.32 -14.10
C SER A 60 -8.99 -1.44 -13.13
N PHE A 61 -7.69 -1.60 -12.84
CA PHE A 61 -7.20 -2.59 -11.89
C PHE A 61 -7.76 -2.32 -10.48
N TRP A 62 -7.68 -1.08 -10.01
CA TRP A 62 -8.20 -0.72 -8.69
C TRP A 62 -9.72 -0.76 -8.60
N ALA A 63 -10.44 -0.49 -9.70
CA ALA A 63 -11.88 -0.64 -9.76
C ALA A 63 -12.29 -2.11 -9.54
N GLU A 64 -11.68 -3.03 -10.27
CA GLU A 64 -11.94 -4.48 -10.13
C GLU A 64 -11.49 -5.00 -8.76
N TYR A 65 -10.32 -4.57 -8.26
CA TYR A 65 -9.85 -4.92 -6.92
C TYR A 65 -10.89 -4.51 -5.86
N HIS A 66 -11.46 -3.31 -5.96
CA HIS A 66 -12.45 -2.83 -5.00
C HIS A 66 -13.86 -3.36 -5.23
N ALA A 67 -14.17 -3.91 -6.40
CA ALA A 67 -15.37 -4.71 -6.62
C ALA A 67 -15.28 -6.04 -5.86
N ALA A 68 -14.11 -6.68 -5.87
CA ALA A 68 -13.86 -7.92 -5.12
C ALA A 68 -13.66 -7.68 -3.61
N ILE A 69 -12.96 -6.61 -3.23
CA ILE A 69 -12.63 -6.25 -1.85
C ILE A 69 -13.05 -4.79 -1.59
N PRO A 70 -14.30 -4.56 -1.13
CA PRO A 70 -14.83 -3.22 -0.91
C PRO A 70 -14.03 -2.41 0.12
N LYS A 71 -13.89 -1.11 -0.14
CA LYS A 71 -13.25 -0.17 0.81
C LYS A 71 -14.08 -0.07 2.09
N ALA A 72 -13.46 -0.37 3.23
CA ALA A 72 -14.10 -0.15 4.52
C ALA A 72 -14.15 1.35 4.89
N PRO A 73 -15.10 1.78 5.75
CA PRO A 73 -15.10 3.13 6.30
C PRO A 73 -13.73 3.50 6.89
N GLY A 74 -13.26 4.72 6.60
CA GLY A 74 -11.94 5.20 7.02
C GLY A 74 -10.75 4.71 6.17
N TRP A 75 -10.99 4.00 5.06
CA TRP A 75 -9.95 3.49 4.15
C TRP A 75 -8.91 4.56 3.79
N ALA A 76 -9.35 5.75 3.35
CA ALA A 76 -8.44 6.81 2.92
C ALA A 76 -7.48 7.28 4.04
N ALA A 77 -7.93 7.29 5.29
CA ALA A 77 -7.09 7.64 6.43
C ALA A 77 -6.06 6.53 6.74
N ARG A 78 -6.48 5.26 6.66
CA ARG A 78 -5.57 4.11 6.80
C ARG A 78 -4.56 4.02 5.66
N GLN A 79 -4.94 4.38 4.43
CA GLN A 79 -4.01 4.44 3.31
C GLN A 79 -2.86 5.42 3.56
N LYS A 80 -3.13 6.59 4.17
CA LYS A 80 -2.07 7.51 4.59
C LYS A 80 -1.13 6.86 5.61
N LEU A 81 -1.68 6.11 6.57
CA LEU A 81 -0.89 5.38 7.56
C LEU A 81 -0.03 4.28 6.91
N TYR A 82 -0.56 3.48 6.00
CA TYR A 82 0.21 2.45 5.29
C TYR A 82 1.29 3.05 4.38
N ARG A 83 0.99 4.16 3.70
CA ARG A 83 1.99 4.89 2.91
C ARG A 83 3.17 5.38 3.74
N LEU A 84 2.94 5.72 5.02
CA LEU A 84 4.02 6.16 5.90
C LEU A 84 5.08 5.07 6.05
N PHE A 85 4.67 3.79 6.16
CA PHE A 85 5.62 2.67 6.19
C PHE A 85 6.49 2.61 4.93
N HIS A 86 5.90 2.67 3.74
CA HIS A 86 6.67 2.64 2.49
C HIS A 86 7.58 3.86 2.33
N LYS A 87 7.15 5.06 2.77
CA LYS A 87 8.01 6.26 2.77
C LYS A 87 9.19 6.13 3.73
N PHE A 88 8.98 5.51 4.88
CA PHE A 88 10.07 5.15 5.79
C PHE A 88 11.04 4.18 5.13
N ASN A 89 10.52 3.15 4.45
CA ASN A 89 11.33 2.18 3.74
C ASN A 89 12.18 2.86 2.65
N GLN A 90 11.58 3.76 1.86
CA GLN A 90 12.28 4.54 0.84
C GLN A 90 13.39 5.42 1.44
N TRP A 91 13.11 6.10 2.56
CA TRP A 91 14.14 6.87 3.27
C TRP A 91 15.28 5.95 3.75
N ASN A 92 14.96 4.82 4.36
CA ASN A 92 15.95 3.88 4.87
C ASN A 92 16.86 3.32 3.76
N HIS A 93 16.31 2.95 2.61
CA HIS A 93 17.07 2.32 1.53
C HIS A 93 17.72 3.29 0.55
N PHE A 94 17.07 4.41 0.23
CA PHE A 94 17.50 5.27 -0.86
C PHE A 94 18.03 6.63 -0.39
N GLY A 95 17.85 7.00 0.87
CA GLY A 95 18.51 8.16 1.47
C GLY A 95 17.62 9.38 1.70
N LEU A 96 18.28 10.49 2.07
CA LEU A 96 17.66 11.68 2.67
C LEU A 96 16.64 12.40 1.77
N GLN A 97 16.69 12.20 0.44
CA GLN A 97 15.72 12.81 -0.48
C GLN A 97 14.27 12.39 -0.21
N TYR A 98 14.04 11.25 0.48
CA TYR A 98 12.70 10.80 0.88
C TYR A 98 12.28 11.27 2.28
N GLN A 99 13.22 11.79 3.08
CA GLN A 99 12.98 12.19 4.48
C GLN A 99 11.88 13.25 4.59
N SER A 100 11.94 14.30 3.77
CA SER A 100 11.00 15.42 3.84
C SER A 100 9.56 14.97 3.59
N ALA A 101 9.35 14.11 2.60
CA ALA A 101 8.05 13.52 2.27
C ALA A 101 7.53 12.60 3.39
N CYS A 102 8.42 11.81 4.01
CA CYS A 102 8.08 10.94 5.14
C CYS A 102 7.65 11.76 6.37
N VAL A 103 8.45 12.75 6.76
CA VAL A 103 8.17 13.62 7.92
C VAL A 103 6.90 14.45 7.71
N LYS A 104 6.66 14.94 6.49
CA LYS A 104 5.41 15.65 6.16
C LYS A 104 4.19 14.76 6.41
N LEU A 105 4.18 13.53 5.87
CA LEU A 105 3.07 12.60 6.04
C LEU A 105 2.88 12.19 7.50
N MET A 106 3.97 12.01 8.25
CA MET A 106 3.90 11.74 9.69
C MET A 106 3.19 12.87 10.44
N ARG A 107 3.54 14.13 10.17
CA ARG A 107 2.90 15.30 10.80
C ARG A 107 1.41 15.36 10.50
N GLU A 108 1.01 15.09 9.25
CA GLU A 108 -0.40 15.03 8.84
C GLU A 108 -1.21 13.96 9.59
N LEU A 109 -0.57 12.86 10.02
CA LEU A 109 -1.22 11.78 10.77
C LEU A 109 -1.31 12.04 12.28
N CYS A 110 -0.45 12.91 12.81
CA CYS A 110 -0.41 13.30 14.21
C CYS A 110 -1.29 14.51 14.56
N GLY A 111 -1.71 15.28 13.56
CA GLY A 111 -2.80 16.28 13.69
C GLY A 111 -4.15 15.63 13.97
#